data_AF-A0A2C9JPH0-F1
#
_entry.id   AF-A0A2C9JPH0-F1
#
_cell.length_a   1.000
_cell.length_b   1.000
_cell.length_c   1.000
_cell.angle_alpha   90.00
_cell.angle_beta   90.00
_cell.angle_gamma   90.00
#
_symmetry.space_group_name_H-M   'P 1'
#
loop_
_entity.id
_entity.type
_entity.pdbx_description
1 polymer ?
#
loop_
_entity_poly.entity_id
_entity_poly.type
_entity_poly.pdbx_seq_one_letter_code
_entity_poly.pdbx_strand_id
1 'polypeptide(L)'
;MAAFKQMDNANAPAGGAKANALVSVSLAKKAASSMKKNIITIKQELMSFCQANTEEYEGVEITNFSSSWNNGLAFCALIHHFFPNAFDFNSLEASKRRYNFTLAFDTAE
;
A
#
# COMPACT_ATOMS: atom_id res chain seq x y z
N MET A 1 79.13 4.34 -8.29
CA MET A 1 78.95 3.40 -9.43
C MET A 1 77.68 2.62 -9.15
N ALA A 2 76.64 2.58 -9.97
CA ALA A 2 76.47 2.96 -11.36
C ALA A 2 75.07 3.58 -11.57
N ALA A 3 74.95 4.33 -12.64
CA ALA A 3 73.76 5.05 -13.08
C ALA A 3 72.80 4.15 -13.88
N PHE A 4 71.66 4.76 -14.26
CA PHE A 4 70.93 4.56 -15.53
C PHE A 4 69.70 3.64 -15.51
N LYS A 5 68.49 4.21 -15.53
CA LYS A 5 67.72 4.46 -16.78
C LYS A 5 66.26 4.86 -16.50
N GLN A 6 65.88 6.04 -16.99
CA GLN A 6 64.50 6.40 -17.33
C GLN A 6 64.00 5.55 -18.51
N MET A 7 62.73 5.16 -18.52
CA MET A 7 61.86 5.46 -19.66
C MET A 7 60.39 5.30 -19.30
N ASP A 8 59.63 6.30 -19.72
CA ASP A 8 58.19 6.52 -19.58
C ASP A 8 57.30 5.42 -20.16
N ASN A 9 56.09 5.31 -19.62
CA ASN A 9 54.92 5.05 -20.48
C ASN A 9 53.71 5.84 -19.96
N ALA A 10 53.38 6.90 -20.68
CA ALA A 10 52.15 7.64 -20.51
C ALA A 10 50.99 6.89 -21.18
N ASN A 11 49.89 6.68 -20.46
CA ASN A 11 48.56 6.79 -21.05
C ASN A 11 47.51 7.15 -19.98
N ALA A 12 46.92 8.34 -20.12
CA ALA A 12 45.75 8.84 -19.39
C ALA A 12 44.45 8.20 -19.93
N PRO A 13 43.23 8.50 -19.43
CA PRO A 13 42.88 9.34 -18.29
C PRO A 13 41.96 8.68 -17.25
N ALA A 14 42.03 9.22 -16.04
CA ALA A 14 40.95 9.18 -15.06
C ALA A 14 39.75 10.04 -15.53
N GLY A 15 38.52 9.56 -15.28
CA GLY A 15 37.32 10.42 -15.29
C GLY A 15 36.11 9.82 -16.02
N GLY A 16 35.26 9.08 -15.30
CA GLY A 16 33.96 8.65 -15.86
C GLY A 16 33.04 7.89 -14.90
N ALA A 17 33.57 7.23 -13.87
CA ALA A 17 32.77 6.34 -13.03
C ALA A 17 31.78 7.06 -12.08
N LYS A 18 32.04 8.31 -11.68
CA LYS A 18 31.26 8.97 -10.62
C LYS A 18 29.95 9.60 -11.12
N ALA A 19 29.89 10.10 -12.35
CA ALA A 19 28.68 10.77 -12.88
C ALA A 19 27.52 9.80 -13.13
N ASN A 20 27.82 8.60 -13.64
CA ASN A 20 26.80 7.59 -13.94
C ASN A 20 26.11 7.03 -12.69
N ALA A 21 26.82 6.98 -11.55
CA ALA A 21 26.27 6.52 -10.28
C ALA A 21 25.25 7.49 -9.67
N LEU A 22 25.40 8.81 -9.87
CA LEU A 22 24.48 9.80 -9.30
C LEU A 22 23.18 9.87 -10.11
N VAL A 23 23.29 9.70 -11.42
CA VAL A 23 22.16 9.63 -12.36
C VAL A 23 21.31 8.38 -12.10
N SER A 24 21.94 7.21 -11.90
CA SER A 24 21.23 5.96 -11.62
C SER A 24 20.47 6.00 -10.28
N VAL A 25 21.08 6.57 -9.24
CA VAL A 25 20.43 6.78 -7.93
C VAL A 25 19.25 7.76 -8.04
N SER A 26 19.37 8.82 -8.86
CA SER A 26 18.32 9.82 -9.03
C SER A 26 17.10 9.26 -9.79
N LEU A 27 17.33 8.43 -10.81
CA LEU A 27 16.26 7.76 -11.56
C LEU A 27 15.54 6.71 -10.69
N ALA A 28 16.28 5.91 -9.92
CA ALA A 28 15.70 4.93 -9.01
C ALA A 28 14.82 5.60 -7.92
N LYS A 29 15.26 6.75 -7.37
CA LYS A 29 14.45 7.55 -6.43
C LYS A 29 13.17 8.11 -7.07
N LYS A 30 13.23 8.54 -8.33
CA LYS A 30 12.06 9.03 -9.08
C LYS A 30 11.08 7.92 -9.42
N ALA A 31 11.58 6.73 -9.78
CA ALA A 31 10.74 5.55 -9.98
C ALA A 31 10.06 5.13 -8.66
N ALA A 32 10.81 5.10 -7.56
CA ALA A 32 10.26 4.80 -6.23
C ALA A 32 9.21 5.83 -5.76
N SER A 33 9.42 7.12 -6.04
CA SER A 33 8.44 8.16 -5.71
C SER A 33 7.18 8.08 -6.58
N SER A 34 7.32 7.76 -7.87
CA SER A 34 6.19 7.49 -8.77
C SER A 34 5.38 6.29 -8.29
N MET A 35 6.05 5.17 -7.94
CA MET A 35 5.38 4.00 -7.37
C MET A 35 4.67 4.32 -6.05
N LYS A 36 5.29 5.08 -5.14
CA LYS A 36 4.64 5.53 -3.90
C LYS A 36 3.39 6.36 -4.16
N LYS A 37 3.41 7.27 -5.15
CA LYS A 37 2.22 8.05 -5.53
C LYS A 37 1.09 7.14 -6.01
N ASN A 38 1.39 6.20 -6.89
CA ASN A 38 0.39 5.25 -7.40
C ASN A 38 -0.26 4.44 -6.26
N ILE A 39 0.54 3.98 -5.29
CA ILE A 39 0.01 3.24 -4.13
C ILE A 39 -0.89 4.13 -3.25
N ILE A 40 -0.53 5.39 -3.05
CA ILE A 40 -1.37 6.33 -2.29
C ILE A 40 -2.70 6.56 -3.01
N THR A 41 -2.68 6.77 -4.32
CA THR A 41 -3.89 6.95 -5.13
C THR A 41 -4.80 5.73 -5.07
N ILE A 42 -4.26 4.52 -5.32
CA ILE A 42 -5.05 3.27 -5.28
C ILE A 42 -5.65 3.05 -3.89
N LYS A 43 -4.87 3.33 -2.83
CA LYS A 43 -5.36 3.22 -1.45
C LYS A 43 -6.53 4.17 -1.19
N GLN A 44 -6.48 5.39 -1.71
CA GLN A 44 -7.55 6.36 -1.57
C GLN A 44 -8.79 5.94 -2.35
N GLU A 45 -8.63 5.51 -3.60
CA GLU A 45 -9.75 5.04 -4.44
C GLU A 45 -10.47 3.84 -3.80
N LEU A 46 -9.72 2.86 -3.30
CA LEU A 46 -10.30 1.72 -2.59
C LEU A 46 -11.03 2.16 -1.32
N MET A 47 -10.47 3.11 -0.57
CA MET A 47 -11.10 3.59 0.65
C MET A 47 -12.41 4.34 0.33
N SER A 48 -12.41 5.19 -0.70
CA SER A 48 -13.62 5.87 -1.18
C SER A 48 -14.68 4.86 -1.63
N PHE A 49 -14.28 3.78 -2.32
CA PHE A 49 -15.19 2.71 -2.68
C PHE A 49 -15.82 2.08 -1.42
N CYS A 50 -15.01 1.69 -0.44
CA CYS A 50 -15.55 1.13 0.80
C CYS A 50 -16.52 2.08 1.50
N GLN A 51 -16.17 3.38 1.61
CA GLN A 51 -17.02 4.39 2.21
C GLN A 51 -18.36 4.54 1.49
N ALA A 52 -18.35 4.63 0.15
CA ALA A 52 -19.56 4.80 -0.64
C ALA A 52 -20.52 3.60 -0.51
N ASN A 53 -19.99 2.39 -0.40
CA ASN A 53 -20.81 1.17 -0.25
C ASN A 53 -21.25 0.92 1.20
N THR A 54 -20.79 1.72 2.17
CA THR A 54 -21.18 1.57 3.59
C THR A 54 -21.78 2.85 4.18
N GLU A 55 -22.13 3.85 3.36
CA GLU A 55 -22.60 5.16 3.85
C GLU A 55 -23.93 5.09 4.60
N GLU A 56 -24.76 4.09 4.28
CA GLU A 56 -26.08 3.86 4.87
C GLU A 56 -26.07 3.02 6.16
N TYR A 57 -24.89 2.51 6.57
CA TYR A 57 -24.76 1.59 7.69
C TYR A 57 -24.39 2.31 8.99
N GLU A 58 -25.30 2.29 9.96
CA GLU A 58 -25.05 2.88 11.27
C GLU A 58 -23.92 2.15 12.00
N GLY A 59 -23.04 2.91 12.66
CA GLY A 59 -21.91 2.37 13.40
C GLY A 59 -20.73 1.91 12.53
N VAL A 60 -20.76 2.17 11.23
CA VAL A 60 -19.66 1.88 10.29
C VAL A 60 -19.05 3.18 9.76
N GLU A 61 -17.82 3.47 10.19
CA GLU A 61 -17.03 4.58 9.68
C GLU A 61 -15.63 4.11 9.24
N ILE A 62 -15.42 4.06 7.93
CA ILE A 62 -14.17 3.58 7.33
C ILE A 62 -13.24 4.77 7.06
N THR A 63 -12.26 4.98 7.94
CA THR A 63 -11.26 6.07 7.81
C THR A 63 -9.84 5.54 7.54
N ASN A 64 -9.65 4.22 7.66
CA ASN A 64 -8.38 3.55 7.48
C ASN A 64 -8.58 2.06 7.18
N PHE A 65 -7.49 1.34 6.88
CA PHE A 65 -7.49 -0.12 6.64
C PHE A 65 -7.03 -0.93 7.85
N SER A 66 -7.22 -0.42 9.07
CA SER A 66 -6.83 -1.09 10.31
C SER A 66 -7.95 -1.05 11.36
N SER A 67 -8.00 -0.01 12.19
CA SER A 67 -8.94 0.09 13.31
C SER A 67 -10.40 0.16 12.86
N SER A 68 -10.70 0.78 11.71
CA SER A 68 -12.06 0.83 11.16
C SER A 68 -12.65 -0.55 10.83
N TRP A 69 -11.80 -1.56 10.69
CA TRP A 69 -12.19 -2.92 10.32
C TRP A 69 -12.13 -3.89 11.51
N ASN A 70 -11.64 -3.43 12.66
CA ASN A 70 -11.24 -4.32 13.74
C ASN A 70 -12.41 -5.01 14.45
N ASN A 71 -13.63 -4.50 14.32
CA ASN A 71 -14.83 -5.01 14.98
C ASN A 71 -15.69 -5.89 14.05
N GLY A 72 -15.30 -6.04 12.78
CA GLY A 72 -15.98 -6.86 11.78
C GLY A 72 -17.20 -6.19 11.12
N LEU A 73 -17.70 -5.05 11.61
CA LEU A 73 -18.91 -4.42 11.06
C LEU A 73 -18.70 -3.90 9.63
N ALA A 74 -17.51 -3.37 9.31
CA ALA A 74 -17.19 -2.91 7.96
C ALA A 74 -17.26 -4.05 6.91
N PHE A 75 -16.86 -5.27 7.29
CA PHE A 75 -17.00 -6.45 6.42
C PHE A 75 -18.46 -6.86 6.27
N CYS A 76 -19.21 -6.90 7.38
CA CYS A 76 -20.63 -7.22 7.37
C CYS A 76 -21.42 -6.22 6.50
N ALA A 77 -21.12 -4.93 6.59
CA ALA A 77 -21.79 -3.87 5.83
C ALA A 77 -21.55 -4.04 4.32
N LEU A 78 -20.31 -4.28 3.90
CA LEU A 78 -20.00 -4.50 2.49
C LEU A 78 -20.71 -5.73 1.92
N ILE A 79 -20.73 -6.84 2.66
CA ILE A 79 -21.44 -8.05 2.22
C ILE A 79 -22.94 -7.78 2.12
N HIS A 80 -23.53 -7.16 3.14
CA HIS A 80 -24.95 -6.83 3.17
C HIS A 80 -25.34 -5.84 2.07
N HIS A 81 -24.45 -4.92 1.68
CA HIS A 81 -24.72 -3.98 0.60
C HIS A 81 -24.94 -4.69 -0.74
N PHE A 82 -24.14 -5.73 -1.04
CA PHE A 82 -24.32 -6.53 -2.26
C PHE A 82 -25.36 -7.66 -2.10
N PHE A 83 -25.57 -8.13 -0.86
CA PHE A 83 -26.46 -9.25 -0.53
C PHE A 83 -27.32 -8.91 0.72
N PRO A 84 -28.33 -8.03 0.59
CA PRO A 84 -29.11 -7.55 1.74
C PRO A 84 -29.95 -8.63 2.43
N ASN A 85 -30.12 -9.79 1.80
CA ASN A 85 -30.85 -10.93 2.35
C ASN A 85 -29.96 -11.95 3.05
N ALA A 86 -28.64 -11.72 3.15
CA ALA A 86 -27.73 -12.71 3.71
C ALA A 86 -27.85 -12.84 5.23
N PHE A 87 -28.07 -11.72 5.94
CA PHE A 87 -28.28 -11.66 7.39
C PHE A 87 -28.87 -10.30 7.78
N ASP A 88 -29.39 -10.16 9.00
CA ASP A 88 -29.89 -8.88 9.50
C ASP A 88 -28.74 -8.03 10.08
N PHE A 89 -28.28 -7.03 9.33
CA PHE A 89 -27.21 -6.12 9.77
C PHE A 89 -27.60 -5.32 11.02
N ASN A 90 -28.86 -4.89 11.14
CA ASN A 90 -29.29 -4.02 12.24
C ASN A 90 -29.24 -4.71 13.62
N SER A 91 -29.18 -6.05 13.62
CA SER A 91 -29.01 -6.86 14.83
C SER A 91 -27.55 -6.95 15.32
N LEU A 92 -26.58 -6.48 14.51
CA LEU A 92 -25.16 -6.61 14.81
C LEU A 92 -24.68 -5.54 15.80
N GLU A 93 -23.69 -5.90 16.62
CA GLU A 93 -23.07 -5.02 17.59
C GLU A 93 -21.56 -4.99 17.44
N ALA A 94 -20.94 -3.81 17.56
CA ALA A 94 -19.49 -3.64 17.50
C ALA A 94 -18.74 -4.41 18.61
N SER A 95 -19.41 -4.71 19.73
CA SER A 95 -18.88 -5.48 20.87
C SER A 95 -18.62 -6.95 20.50
N LYS A 96 -19.41 -7.51 19.57
CA LYS A 96 -19.42 -8.93 19.20
C LYS A 96 -18.43 -9.23 18.06
N ARG A 97 -17.19 -8.74 18.20
CA ARG A 97 -16.13 -8.83 17.17
C ARG A 97 -15.99 -10.22 16.53
N ARG A 98 -15.83 -11.28 17.34
CA ARG A 98 -15.62 -12.63 16.81
C ARG A 98 -16.79 -13.09 15.96
N TYR A 99 -18.01 -12.85 16.45
CA TYR A 99 -19.22 -13.21 15.75
C TYR A 99 -19.32 -12.47 14.41
N ASN A 100 -19.08 -11.16 14.39
CA ASN A 100 -19.13 -10.36 13.16
C ASN A 100 -18.13 -10.87 12.11
N PHE A 101 -16.91 -11.23 12.52
CA PHE A 101 -15.93 -11.81 11.59
C PHE A 101 -16.36 -13.18 11.06
N THR A 102 -16.79 -14.09 11.94
CA THR A 102 -17.27 -15.41 11.53
C THR A 102 -18.44 -15.29 10.56
N LEU A 103 -19.45 -14.49 10.91
CA LEU A 103 -20.61 -14.25 10.05
C LEU A 103 -20.20 -13.71 8.67
N ALA A 104 -19.32 -12.69 8.63
CA ALA A 104 -18.87 -12.11 7.38
C ALA A 104 -18.12 -13.13 6.50
N PHE A 105 -17.18 -13.88 7.05
CA PHE A 105 -16.40 -14.83 6.27
C PHE A 105 -17.22 -16.06 5.85
N ASP A 106 -18.06 -16.60 6.73
CA ASP A 106 -18.93 -17.75 6.42
C ASP A 106 -19.97 -17.39 5.35
N THR A 107 -20.41 -16.13 5.31
CA THR A 107 -21.34 -15.66 4.26
C THR A 107 -20.65 -15.43 2.93
N ALA A 108 -19.34 -15.14 2.94
CA ALA A 108 -18.58 -14.80 1.75
C ALA A 108 -17.95 -16.01 1.04
N GLU A 109 -17.88 -17.17 1.70
CA GLU A 109 -17.44 -18.46 1.13
C GLU A 109 -18.51 -19.08 0.22
#